data_AF-A0AAN7DIX8-F1
#
_entry.id   AF-A0AAN7DIX8-F1
#
_cell.length_a   1.000
_cell.length_b   1.000
_cell.length_c   1.000
_cell.angle_alpha   90.00
_cell.angle_beta   90.00
_cell.angle_gamma   90.00
#
_symmetry.space_group_name_H-M   'P 1'
#
loop_
_entity.id
_entity.type
_entity.pdbx_description
1 polymer ?
#
loop_
_entity_poly.entity_id
_entity_poly.type
_entity_poly.pdbx_seq_one_letter_code
_entity_poly.pdbx_strand_id
1 'polypeptide(L)'
;MPKDVLNKYYPRSKLSQWKSPESQSPLDEDFRQEKNKIIFLVAGYAKYRCPYVWLRSHHEQLIRAQTGHIEEDDNPLQLQKTNEWKTSNVSLWEMVAEILLMTTNPRNPFQLDHDYINKLPVEESILLTGSLLAFLENVWIQADPSIAFLDDLHTEIQVLQSKHIENMYTYNLKNKN
;
A
#
# COMPACT_ATOMS: atom_id res chain seq x y z
N MET A 1 22.45 29.33 -14.99
CA MET A 1 23.84 28.81 -15.06
C MET A 1 24.31 28.78 -16.51
N PRO A 2 25.57 29.13 -16.81
CA PRO A 2 26.10 29.12 -18.18
C PRO A 2 26.18 27.69 -18.73
N LYS A 3 25.77 27.49 -19.98
CA LYS A 3 25.69 26.17 -20.65
C LYS A 3 27.05 25.45 -20.70
N ASP A 4 28.14 26.20 -20.61
CA ASP A 4 29.50 25.71 -20.75
C ASP A 4 29.99 24.92 -19.52
N VAL A 5 29.42 25.18 -18.35
CA VAL A 5 29.79 24.49 -17.10
C VAL A 5 29.24 23.06 -17.09
N LEU A 6 28.01 22.87 -17.58
CA LEU A 6 27.36 21.56 -17.65
C LEU A 6 28.11 20.58 -18.57
N ASN A 7 28.63 21.07 -19.69
CA ASN A 7 29.30 20.22 -20.68
C ASN A 7 30.69 19.76 -20.23
N LYS A 8 31.34 20.49 -19.30
CA LYS A 8 32.64 20.13 -18.73
C LYS A 8 32.54 18.97 -17.73
N TYR A 9 31.45 18.91 -16.96
CA TYR A 9 31.24 17.87 -15.94
C TYR A 9 30.39 16.69 -16.44
N TYR A 10 29.54 16.89 -17.46
CA TYR A 10 28.70 15.85 -18.06
C TYR A 10 28.91 15.77 -19.58
N PRO A 11 30.05 15.25 -20.05
CA PRO A 11 30.26 15.04 -21.48
C PRO A 11 29.19 14.08 -22.02
N ARG A 12 28.39 14.56 -22.97
CA ARG A 12 27.27 13.84 -23.61
C ARG A 12 27.66 12.47 -24.17
N SER A 13 28.94 12.25 -24.47
CA SER A 13 29.47 10.99 -24.99
C SER A 13 29.60 9.86 -23.94
N LYS A 14 29.50 10.15 -22.64
CA LYS A 14 29.55 9.14 -21.57
C LYS A 14 28.17 8.69 -21.06
N LEU A 15 27.09 9.37 -21.43
CA LEU A 15 25.73 8.98 -21.04
C LEU A 15 25.25 7.68 -21.70
N SER A 16 25.83 7.30 -22.84
CA SER A 16 25.51 6.07 -23.57
C SER A 16 26.17 4.80 -22.99
N GLN A 17 27.02 4.92 -21.96
CA GLN A 17 27.68 3.79 -21.30
C GLN A 17 27.21 3.57 -19.85
N TRP A 18 26.30 4.40 -19.33
CA TRP A 18 25.64 4.10 -18.06
C TRP A 18 24.70 2.91 -18.26
N LYS A 19 25.22 1.70 -18.05
CA LYS A 19 24.39 0.57 -17.67
C LYS A 19 23.97 0.85 -16.23
N SER A 20 22.68 1.15 -16.03
CA SER A 20 22.10 1.07 -14.70
C SER A 20 22.48 -0.30 -14.10
N PRO A 21 22.78 -0.37 -12.79
CA PRO A 21 22.79 -1.68 -12.12
C PRO A 21 21.52 -2.42 -12.54
N GLU A 22 21.60 -3.74 -12.76
CA GLU A 22 20.41 -4.54 -13.02
C GLU A 22 19.38 -4.17 -11.95
N SER A 23 18.24 -3.64 -12.42
CA SER A 23 17.19 -3.17 -11.54
C SER A 23 16.82 -4.33 -10.63
N GLN A 24 17.06 -4.19 -9.33
CA GLN A 24 16.54 -5.14 -8.34
C GLN A 24 15.01 -5.02 -8.17
N SER A 25 14.37 -4.10 -8.89
CA SER A 25 12.91 -4.08 -8.98
C SER A 25 12.47 -5.31 -9.75
N PRO A 26 11.59 -6.15 -9.18
CA PRO A 26 11.05 -7.28 -9.91
C PRO A 26 10.41 -6.78 -11.20
N LEU A 27 10.56 -7.57 -12.26
CA LEU A 27 9.92 -7.31 -13.54
C LEU A 27 8.46 -7.75 -13.47
N ASP A 28 7.60 -7.15 -14.28
CA ASP A 28 6.18 -7.53 -14.33
C ASP A 28 5.98 -9.02 -14.70
N GLU A 29 6.94 -9.61 -15.41
CA GLU A 29 6.99 -11.05 -15.71
C GLU A 29 7.14 -11.94 -14.46
N ASP A 30 7.83 -11.45 -13.43
CA ASP A 30 8.01 -12.17 -12.16
C ASP A 30 6.66 -12.32 -11.43
N PHE A 31 5.75 -11.35 -11.65
CA PHE A 31 4.43 -11.29 -11.01
C PHE A 31 3.36 -12.10 -11.73
N ARG A 32 3.56 -12.47 -13.01
CA ARG A 32 2.62 -13.32 -13.76
C ARG A 32 2.56 -14.75 -13.24
N GLN A 33 3.62 -15.20 -12.55
CA GLN A 33 3.72 -16.57 -12.04
C GLN A 33 3.02 -16.74 -10.68
N GLU A 34 2.74 -15.65 -9.96
CA GLU A 34 2.12 -15.69 -8.63
C GLU A 34 0.59 -15.87 -8.73
N LYS A 35 0.09 -17.10 -8.78
CA LYS A 35 -1.35 -17.42 -8.92
C LYS A 35 -2.23 -17.12 -7.70
N ASN A 36 -1.64 -16.92 -6.53
CA ASN A 36 -2.38 -16.80 -5.26
C ASN A 36 -2.39 -15.37 -4.68
N LYS A 37 -1.85 -14.40 -5.42
CA LYS A 37 -1.73 -13.02 -4.93
C LYS A 37 -2.16 -12.04 -6.01
N ILE A 38 -2.75 -10.93 -5.59
CA ILE A 38 -3.06 -9.82 -6.48
C ILE A 38 -2.07 -8.69 -6.17
N ILE A 39 -1.32 -8.29 -7.19
CA ILE A 39 -0.24 -7.31 -7.10
C ILE A 39 -0.68 -6.02 -7.76
N PHE A 40 -0.57 -4.94 -6.99
CA PHE A 40 -0.83 -3.58 -7.42
C PHE A 40 0.45 -2.76 -7.37
N LEU A 41 0.65 -1.90 -8.36
CA LEU A 41 1.65 -0.84 -8.33
C LEU A 41 0.94 0.47 -8.01
N VAL A 42 1.26 1.08 -6.86
CA VAL A 42 0.81 2.43 -6.51
C VAL A 42 1.94 3.40 -6.78
N ALA A 43 1.73 4.37 -7.68
CA ALA A 43 2.76 5.37 -8.01
C ALA A 43 2.23 6.80 -7.85
N GLY A 44 2.98 7.61 -7.08
CA GLY A 44 2.72 9.03 -6.89
C GLY A 44 3.68 9.89 -7.71
N TYR A 45 3.33 10.23 -8.95
CA TYR A 45 4.14 11.12 -9.77
C TYR A 45 3.79 12.59 -9.51
N ALA A 46 4.81 13.41 -9.19
CA ALA A 46 4.63 14.84 -8.91
C ALA A 46 3.91 15.60 -10.05
N LYS A 47 4.13 15.19 -11.30
CA LYS A 47 3.47 15.78 -12.49
C LYS A 47 1.95 15.67 -12.41
N TYR A 48 1.42 14.57 -11.88
CA TYR A 48 -0.02 14.32 -11.87
C TYR A 48 -0.71 14.78 -10.58
N ARG A 49 0.06 15.05 -9.52
CA ARG A 49 -0.42 15.51 -8.21
C ARG A 49 -1.49 14.60 -7.60
N CYS A 50 -1.45 13.32 -7.96
CA CYS A 50 -2.38 12.28 -7.55
C CYS A 50 -1.64 10.93 -7.67
N PRO A 51 -1.80 10.02 -6.70
CA PRO A 51 -1.37 8.64 -6.88
C PRO A 51 -2.26 7.94 -7.92
N TYR A 52 -1.66 7.04 -8.68
CA TYR A 52 -2.34 6.16 -9.62
C TYR A 52 -1.97 4.72 -9.28
N VAL A 53 -2.87 3.80 -9.62
CA VAL A 53 -2.75 2.40 -9.25
C VAL A 53 -2.84 1.57 -10.51
N TRP A 54 -1.89 0.68 -10.73
CA TRP A 54 -1.93 -0.28 -11.82
C TRP A 54 -2.08 -1.69 -11.24
N LEU A 55 -2.85 -2.52 -11.92
CA LEU A 55 -2.79 -3.95 -11.71
C LEU A 55 -1.50 -4.47 -12.35
N ARG A 56 -0.80 -5.42 -11.71
CA ARG A 56 0.43 -6.01 -12.25
C ARG A 56 0.35 -7.52 -12.40
N SER A 57 -0.46 -8.19 -11.59
CA SER A 57 -0.78 -9.61 -11.73
C SER A 57 -2.21 -9.80 -12.27
N HIS A 58 -2.53 -10.96 -12.85
CA HIS A 58 -3.91 -11.35 -13.17
C HIS A 58 -4.68 -10.35 -14.07
N HIS A 59 -3.97 -9.57 -14.89
CA HIS A 59 -4.54 -8.56 -15.81
C HIS A 59 -5.73 -9.11 -16.63
N GLU A 60 -5.58 -10.33 -17.15
CA GLU A 60 -6.59 -10.99 -18.00
C GLU A 60 -7.89 -11.37 -17.26
N GLN A 61 -7.83 -11.62 -15.95
CA GLN A 61 -8.97 -12.15 -15.18
C GLN A 61 -9.84 -11.05 -14.57
N LEU A 62 -9.22 -9.93 -14.14
CA LEU A 62 -9.92 -8.79 -13.56
C LEU A 62 -10.44 -7.80 -14.62
N ILE A 63 -9.71 -7.60 -15.73
CA ILE A 63 -10.15 -6.68 -16.81
C ILE A 63 -11.36 -7.24 -17.58
N ARG A 64 -11.48 -8.57 -17.72
CA ARG A 64 -12.67 -9.20 -18.33
C ARG A 64 -13.96 -8.98 -17.53
N ALA A 65 -13.88 -8.64 -16.24
CA ALA A 65 -15.05 -8.26 -15.45
C ALA A 65 -15.55 -6.82 -15.75
N GLN A 66 -14.72 -5.99 -16.39
CA GLN A 66 -15.09 -4.64 -16.84
C GLN A 66 -15.38 -4.67 -18.33
N THR A 67 -16.67 -4.71 -18.68
CA THR A 67 -17.15 -4.80 -20.06
C THR A 67 -16.61 -3.64 -20.92
N GLY A 68 -15.67 -3.91 -21.84
CA GLY A 68 -15.24 -2.97 -22.88
C GLY A 68 -13.76 -2.56 -22.91
N HIS A 69 -12.88 -3.14 -22.09
CA HIS A 69 -11.44 -2.83 -22.13
C HIS A 69 -10.61 -3.87 -22.91
N ILE A 70 -9.76 -3.35 -23.80
CA ILE A 70 -8.87 -4.10 -24.70
C ILE A 70 -7.69 -4.65 -23.90
N GLU A 71 -7.30 -5.90 -24.17
CA GLU A 71 -6.39 -6.76 -23.39
C GLU A 71 -4.94 -6.26 -23.23
N GLU A 72 -4.57 -5.08 -23.76
CA GLU A 72 -3.17 -4.60 -23.87
C GLU A 72 -2.87 -3.25 -23.16
N ASP A 73 -3.84 -2.64 -22.47
CA ASP A 73 -3.65 -1.28 -21.96
C ASP A 73 -2.99 -1.28 -20.57
N ASP A 74 -1.74 -0.80 -20.48
CA ASP A 74 -1.00 -0.48 -19.23
C ASP A 74 -1.56 0.81 -18.58
N ASN A 75 -2.88 0.91 -18.54
CA ASN A 75 -3.59 2.02 -17.96
C ASN A 75 -3.77 1.82 -16.46
N PRO A 76 -3.69 2.90 -15.67
CA PRO A 76 -4.04 2.82 -14.27
C PRO A 76 -5.52 2.48 -14.10
N LEU A 77 -5.83 1.77 -13.02
CA LEU A 77 -7.18 1.51 -12.56
C LEU A 77 -7.94 2.82 -12.38
N GLN A 78 -9.18 2.83 -12.89
CA GLN A 78 -10.10 3.94 -12.73
C GLN A 78 -10.80 3.87 -11.37
N LEU A 79 -10.04 4.22 -10.32
CA LEU A 79 -10.56 4.31 -8.96
C LEU A 79 -11.36 5.61 -8.78
N GLN A 80 -12.50 5.53 -8.09
CA GLN A 80 -13.29 6.69 -7.68
C GLN A 80 -12.45 7.66 -6.86
N LYS A 81 -11.64 7.14 -5.92
CA LYS A 81 -10.78 7.98 -5.07
C LYS A 81 -9.67 8.69 -5.85
N THR A 82 -9.21 8.13 -6.97
CA THR A 82 -8.29 8.84 -7.90
C THR A 82 -8.98 10.04 -8.56
N ASN A 83 -10.25 9.89 -8.94
CA ASN A 83 -11.02 10.99 -9.55
C ASN A 83 -11.36 12.08 -8.52
N GLU A 84 -11.67 11.69 -7.29
CA GLU A 84 -12.00 12.59 -6.18
C GLU A 84 -10.78 13.30 -5.58
N TRP A 85 -9.56 12.79 -5.79
CA TRP A 85 -8.33 13.27 -5.14
C TRP A 85 -8.09 14.78 -5.28
N LYS A 86 -8.47 15.38 -6.42
CA LYS A 86 -8.25 16.81 -6.67
C LYS A 86 -9.37 17.71 -6.14
N THR A 87 -10.55 17.15 -5.92
CA THR A 87 -11.77 17.89 -5.54
C THR A 87 -12.14 17.70 -4.07
N SER A 88 -11.69 16.60 -3.48
CA SER A 88 -12.00 16.17 -2.13
C SER A 88 -10.72 15.91 -1.35
N ASN A 89 -10.78 15.93 -0.02
CA ASN A 89 -9.64 15.63 0.84
C ASN A 89 -9.46 14.11 0.97
N VAL A 90 -9.09 13.45 -0.13
CA VAL A 90 -8.91 12.00 -0.18
C VAL A 90 -7.59 11.61 0.50
N SER A 91 -7.68 10.65 1.41
CA SER A 91 -6.52 10.04 2.06
C SER A 91 -6.08 8.78 1.34
N LEU A 92 -4.78 8.46 1.39
CA LEU A 92 -4.22 7.29 0.70
C LEU A 92 -4.87 5.97 1.16
N TRP A 93 -5.24 5.87 2.43
CA TRP A 93 -5.90 4.68 2.97
C TRP A 93 -7.27 4.43 2.32
N GLU A 94 -7.99 5.47 1.88
CA GLU A 94 -9.27 5.31 1.18
C GLU A 94 -9.08 4.63 -0.18
N MET A 95 -7.99 4.94 -0.89
CA MET A 95 -7.64 4.27 -2.13
C MET A 95 -7.28 2.80 -1.88
N VAL A 96 -6.55 2.51 -0.81
CA VAL A 96 -6.23 1.12 -0.44
C VAL A 96 -7.50 0.36 -0.08
N ALA A 97 -8.41 0.97 0.69
CA ALA A 97 -9.70 0.37 1.02
C ALA A 97 -10.55 0.11 -0.23
N GLU A 98 -10.61 1.06 -1.17
CA GLU A 98 -11.31 0.89 -2.45
C GLU A 98 -10.76 -0.31 -3.23
N ILE A 99 -9.43 -0.43 -3.35
CA ILE A 99 -8.79 -1.56 -4.03
C ILE A 99 -9.17 -2.89 -3.38
N LEU A 100 -9.12 -2.97 -2.05
CA LEU A 100 -9.45 -4.20 -1.32
C LEU A 100 -10.93 -4.57 -1.46
N LEU A 101 -11.83 -3.59 -1.38
CA LEU A 101 -13.27 -3.80 -1.56
C LEU A 101 -13.60 -4.26 -2.99
N MET A 102 -12.91 -3.75 -4.00
CA MET A 102 -13.09 -4.16 -5.39
C MET A 102 -12.58 -5.58 -5.69
N THR A 103 -11.62 -6.08 -4.92
CA THR A 103 -10.86 -7.29 -5.29
C THR A 103 -11.24 -8.50 -4.46
N THR A 104 -11.19 -8.38 -3.13
CA THR A 104 -11.54 -9.46 -2.20
C THR A 104 -12.87 -9.19 -1.49
N ASN A 105 -13.39 -7.97 -1.58
CA ASN A 105 -14.61 -7.50 -0.93
C ASN A 105 -14.71 -7.91 0.55
N PRO A 106 -13.68 -7.62 1.37
CA PRO A 106 -13.68 -7.99 2.77
C PRO A 106 -14.70 -7.14 3.53
N ARG A 107 -15.24 -7.69 4.62
CA ARG A 107 -16.13 -6.93 5.50
C ARG A 107 -15.40 -5.74 6.14
N ASN A 108 -14.14 -5.93 6.54
CA ASN A 108 -13.26 -4.88 7.01
C ASN A 108 -11.94 -4.92 6.19
N PRO A 109 -11.62 -3.89 5.38
CA PRO A 109 -10.39 -3.86 4.58
C PRO A 109 -9.12 -3.73 5.43
N PHE A 110 -9.24 -3.35 6.70
CA PHE A 110 -8.12 -3.20 7.64
C PHE A 110 -8.07 -4.31 8.70
N GLN A 111 -8.73 -5.43 8.45
CA GLN A 111 -8.67 -6.59 9.34
C GLN A 111 -7.22 -7.10 9.47
N LEU A 112 -6.80 -7.42 10.70
CA LEU A 112 -5.44 -7.85 10.98
C LEU A 112 -5.34 -9.38 11.12
N ASP A 113 -4.17 -9.91 10.76
CA ASP A 113 -3.79 -11.29 11.06
C ASP A 113 -3.18 -11.37 12.47
N HIS A 114 -4.03 -11.63 13.47
CA HIS A 114 -3.60 -11.77 14.86
C HIS A 114 -2.71 -13.01 15.07
N ASP A 115 -2.87 -14.06 14.28
CA ASP A 115 -2.04 -15.26 14.38
C ASP A 115 -0.60 -14.98 13.96
N TYR A 116 -0.41 -14.12 12.95
CA TYR A 116 0.90 -13.59 12.59
C TYR A 116 1.51 -12.76 13.73
N ILE A 117 0.76 -11.81 14.27
CA ILE A 117 1.22 -10.94 15.37
C ILE A 117 1.65 -11.76 16.60
N ASN A 118 0.91 -12.82 16.91
CA ASN A 118 1.18 -13.72 18.04
C ASN A 118 2.46 -14.56 17.86
N LYS A 119 2.92 -14.78 16.63
CA LYS A 119 4.14 -15.56 16.34
C LYS A 119 5.42 -14.70 16.40
N LEU A 120 5.29 -13.38 16.40
CA LEU A 120 6.44 -12.48 16.42
C LEU A 120 7.14 -12.46 17.79
N PRO A 121 8.47 -12.26 17.82
CA PRO A 121 9.18 -11.90 19.05
C PRO A 121 8.52 -10.69 19.73
N VAL A 122 8.52 -10.66 21.07
CA VAL A 122 7.81 -9.63 21.83
C VAL A 122 8.26 -8.21 21.45
N GLU A 123 9.55 -8.01 21.19
CA GLU A 123 10.12 -6.72 20.79
C GLU A 123 9.56 -6.23 19.44
N GLU A 124 9.50 -7.13 18.46
CA GLU A 124 8.93 -6.84 17.14
C GLU A 124 7.42 -6.67 17.20
N SER A 125 6.76 -7.49 18.01
CA SER A 125 5.31 -7.43 18.22
C SER A 125 4.89 -6.10 18.86
N ILE A 126 5.65 -5.57 19.83
CA ILE A 126 5.39 -4.23 20.41
C ILE A 126 5.48 -3.14 19.34
N LEU A 127 6.54 -3.14 18.53
CA LEU A 127 6.74 -2.13 17.50
C LEU A 127 5.63 -2.19 16.44
N LEU A 128 5.29 -3.39 15.97
CA LEU A 128 4.26 -3.61 14.98
C LEU A 128 2.88 -3.19 15.51
N THR A 129 2.49 -3.70 16.68
CA THR A 129 1.18 -3.38 17.28
C THR A 129 1.03 -1.89 17.58
N GLY A 130 2.08 -1.22 18.08
CA GLY A 130 2.04 0.24 18.31
C GLY A 130 1.90 1.04 17.02
N SER A 131 2.61 0.64 15.96
CA SER A 131 2.52 1.29 14.64
C SER A 131 1.16 1.09 13.99
N LEU A 132 0.62 -0.13 14.07
CA LEU A 132 -0.71 -0.46 13.55
C LEU A 132 -1.80 0.29 14.31
N LEU A 133 -1.71 0.40 15.64
CA LEU A 133 -2.67 1.19 16.43
C LEU A 133 -2.69 2.65 15.99
N ALA A 134 -1.53 3.28 15.91
CA ALA A 134 -1.43 4.67 15.47
C ALA A 134 -2.01 4.85 14.06
N PHE A 135 -1.81 3.89 13.16
CA PHE A 135 -2.40 3.93 11.82
C PHE A 135 -3.93 3.77 11.86
N LEU A 136 -4.45 2.71 12.50
CA LEU A 136 -5.88 2.39 12.51
C LEU A 136 -6.70 3.44 13.25
N GLU A 137 -6.19 4.00 14.35
CA GLU A 137 -6.84 5.11 15.05
C GLU A 137 -6.92 6.36 14.16
N ASN A 138 -5.88 6.67 13.39
CA ASN A 138 -5.92 7.76 12.42
C ASN A 138 -6.96 7.50 11.32
N VAL A 139 -7.05 6.27 10.81
CA VAL A 139 -8.09 5.89 9.84
C VAL A 139 -9.48 6.09 10.45
N TRP A 140 -9.70 5.61 11.67
CA TRP A 140 -10.98 5.72 12.36
C TRP A 140 -11.40 7.18 12.60
N ILE A 141 -10.46 8.07 12.96
CA ILE A 141 -10.72 9.50 13.16
C ILE A 141 -11.03 10.22 11.84
N GLN A 142 -10.35 9.85 10.75
CA GLN A 142 -10.50 10.49 9.44
C GLN A 142 -11.69 9.96 8.63
N ALA A 143 -12.13 8.75 8.92
CA ALA A 143 -13.20 8.08 8.20
C ALA A 143 -14.54 8.81 8.33
N ASP A 144 -15.32 8.81 7.25
CA ASP A 144 -16.72 9.24 7.29
C ASP A 144 -17.51 8.27 8.20
N PRO A 145 -18.28 8.77 9.18
CA PRO A 145 -19.16 7.96 10.01
C PRO A 145 -20.12 7.05 9.25
N SER A 146 -20.43 7.33 7.98
CA SER A 146 -21.31 6.50 7.17
C SER A 146 -20.65 5.24 6.59
N ILE A 147 -19.34 5.04 6.78
CA ILE A 147 -18.62 3.89 6.23
C ILE A 147 -19.02 2.60 6.95
N ALA A 148 -19.40 1.58 6.17
CA ALA A 148 -19.98 0.34 6.68
C ALA A 148 -19.05 -0.48 7.61
N PHE A 149 -17.73 -0.39 7.42
CA PHE A 149 -16.76 -1.17 8.20
C PHE A 149 -16.27 -0.46 9.47
N LEU A 150 -16.79 0.73 9.80
CA LEU A 150 -16.26 1.56 10.89
C LEU A 150 -16.38 0.89 12.28
N ASP A 151 -17.50 0.20 12.53
CA ASP A 151 -17.72 -0.54 13.78
C ASP A 151 -16.77 -1.75 13.91
N ASP A 152 -16.55 -2.45 12.79
CA ASP A 152 -15.63 -3.58 12.74
C ASP A 152 -14.17 -3.11 12.89
N LEU A 153 -13.80 -1.97 12.30
CA LEU A 153 -12.50 -1.33 12.49
C LEU A 153 -12.28 -0.92 13.96
N HIS A 154 -13.30 -0.33 14.60
CA HIS A 154 -13.21 0.04 16.00
C HIS A 154 -13.02 -1.20 16.90
N THR A 155 -13.74 -2.28 16.61
CA THR A 155 -13.55 -3.57 17.31
C THR A 155 -12.13 -4.10 17.11
N GLU A 156 -11.59 -4.01 15.88
CA GLU A 156 -10.22 -4.42 15.56
C GLU A 156 -9.18 -3.64 16.39
N ILE A 157 -9.38 -2.32 16.53
CA ILE A 157 -8.53 -1.45 17.36
C ILE A 157 -8.53 -1.92 18.81
N GLN A 158 -9.69 -2.22 19.39
CA GLN A 158 -9.81 -2.66 20.79
C GLN A 158 -9.06 -3.98 21.06
N VAL A 159 -9.15 -4.94 20.14
CA VAL A 159 -8.41 -6.20 20.22
C VAL A 159 -6.91 -5.94 20.15
N LEU A 160 -6.47 -5.12 19.20
CA LEU A 160 -5.06 -4.77 19.03
C LEU A 160 -4.49 -3.99 20.22
N GLN A 161 -5.27 -3.08 20.83
CA GLN A 161 -4.88 -2.33 22.03
C GLN A 161 -4.62 -3.27 23.20
N SER A 162 -5.53 -4.22 23.43
CA SER A 162 -5.38 -5.24 24.46
C SER A 162 -4.10 -6.06 24.25
N LYS A 163 -3.82 -6.43 22.99
CA LYS A 163 -2.60 -7.17 22.64
C LYS A 163 -1.33 -6.35 22.85
N HIS A 164 -1.33 -5.08 22.47
CA HIS A 164 -0.19 -4.19 22.66
C HIS A 164 0.18 -4.05 24.14
N ILE A 165 -0.82 -3.89 25.02
CA ILE A 165 -0.63 -3.82 26.47
C ILE A 165 -0.04 -5.13 27.02
N GLU A 166 -0.58 -6.29 26.60
CA GLU A 166 -0.06 -7.60 26.98
C GLU A 166 1.42 -7.76 26.60
N ASN A 167 1.78 -7.38 25.37
CA ASN A 167 3.14 -7.42 24.87
C ASN A 167 4.07 -6.54 25.71
N MET A 168 3.64 -5.31 26.04
CA MET A 168 4.40 -4.38 26.88
C MET A 168 4.64 -4.95 28.28
N TYR A 169 3.65 -5.60 28.89
CA TYR A 169 3.83 -6.28 30.18
C TYR A 169 4.84 -7.44 30.07
N THR A 170 4.71 -8.27 29.05
CA THR A 170 5.59 -9.42 28.80
C THR A 170 7.05 -8.99 28.62
N TYR A 171 7.28 -7.92 27.85
CA TYR A 171 8.61 -7.35 27.66
C TYR A 171 9.22 -6.81 28.97
N ASN A 172 8.42 -6.11 29.78
CA ASN A 172 8.88 -5.61 31.07
C ASN A 172 9.24 -6.75 32.05
N LEU A 173 8.52 -7.88 32.02
CA LEU A 173 8.83 -9.05 32.82
C LEU A 173 10.15 -9.71 32.37
N LYS A 174 10.36 -9.83 31.06
CA LYS A 174 11.59 -10.39 30.47
C LYS A 174 12.85 -9.61 30.86
N ASN A 175 12.76 -8.28 30.97
CA ASN A 175 13.90 -7.42 31.29
C ASN A 175 14.19 -7.25 32.79
N LYS A 176 13.34 -7.79 33.67
CA LYS A 176 13.55 -7.76 35.12
C LYS A 176 14.26 -9.01 35.66
N ASN A 177 14.33 -10.08 34.87
CA ASN A 177 15.02 -11.34 35.18
C ASN A 177 16.33 -11.42 34.39
#